data_AF-A0A225DSY3-F1
#
_entry.id   AF-A0A225DSY3-F1
#
_cell.length_a   1.000
_cell.length_b   1.000
_cell.length_c   1.000
_cell.angle_alpha   90.00
_cell.angle_beta   90.00
_cell.angle_gamma   90.00
#
_symmetry.space_group_name_H-M   'P 1'
#
loop_
_entity.id
_entity.type
_entity.pdbx_description
1 polymer ?
#
loop_
_entity_poly.entity_id
_entity_poly.type
_entity_poly.pdbx_seq_one_letter_code
_entity_poly.pdbx_strand_id
1 'polypeptide(L)'
;MAKKKAAAKGHQIHDPSPEGLEAAQATAAGSQFVWHSGRVTGIGSYADDGRGVTITWEEGGATSHVGHINDSEWEVFKLAFLAGGRVAILSDLPDWEWVYDYRYLEALR
;
A
#
# COMPACT_ATOMS: atom_id res chain seq x y z
N MET A 1 5.43 -31.37 39.05
CA MET A 1 4.43 -31.15 37.98
C MET A 1 4.63 -29.75 37.42
N ALA A 2 5.07 -29.61 36.17
CA ALA A 2 5.27 -28.31 35.53
C ALA A 2 4.38 -28.23 34.27
N LYS A 3 3.34 -27.39 34.31
CA LYS A 3 2.48 -27.07 33.18
C LYS A 3 3.26 -26.16 32.22
N LYS A 4 3.64 -26.67 31.05
CA LYS A 4 4.16 -25.84 29.94
C LYS A 4 2.99 -25.09 29.30
N LYS A 5 3.02 -23.76 29.37
CA LYS A 5 2.13 -22.85 28.62
C LYS A 5 2.37 -23.04 27.11
N ALA A 6 1.28 -23.10 26.35
CA ALA A 6 1.29 -23.17 24.90
C ALA A 6 2.02 -21.94 24.33
N ALA A 7 3.05 -22.19 23.53
CA ALA A 7 3.69 -21.16 22.73
C ALA A 7 2.70 -20.72 21.64
N ALA A 8 2.32 -19.44 21.66
CA ALA A 8 1.62 -18.82 20.55
C ALA A 8 2.48 -19.01 19.29
N LYS A 9 1.98 -19.78 18.34
CA LYS A 9 2.57 -19.90 17.00
C LYS A 9 2.51 -18.52 16.36
N GLY A 10 3.62 -17.77 16.45
CA GLY A 10 3.88 -16.69 15.52
C GLY A 10 3.81 -17.30 14.12
N HIS A 11 2.82 -16.88 13.34
CA HIS A 11 2.79 -17.15 11.91
C HIS A 11 3.95 -16.38 11.30
N GLN A 12 5.08 -17.07 11.23
CA GLN A 12 6.26 -16.61 10.52
C GLN A 12 5.86 -16.52 9.05
N ILE A 13 5.67 -15.30 8.56
CA ILE A 13 5.38 -15.01 7.16
C ILE A 13 6.57 -15.55 6.37
N HIS A 14 6.38 -16.71 5.74
CA HIS A 14 7.45 -17.50 5.14
C HIS A 14 7.63 -17.17 3.65
N ASP A 15 6.88 -16.18 3.15
CA ASP A 15 6.88 -15.81 1.75
C ASP A 15 6.70 -14.27 1.62
N PRO A 16 7.74 -13.54 1.19
CA PRO A 16 7.66 -12.10 0.96
C PRO A 16 7.00 -11.76 -0.39
N SER A 17 6.40 -12.73 -1.08
CA SER A 17 5.66 -12.46 -2.31
C SER A 17 4.34 -11.77 -1.99
N PRO A 18 3.80 -10.94 -2.91
CA PRO A 18 2.51 -10.26 -2.74
C PRO A 18 1.37 -11.24 -2.39
N GLU A 19 1.43 -12.47 -2.89
CA GLU A 19 0.51 -13.58 -2.58
C GLU A 19 0.62 -14.06 -1.11
N GLY A 20 1.83 -14.10 -0.55
CA GLY A 20 2.08 -14.45 0.85
C GLY A 20 1.61 -13.38 1.83
N LEU A 21 1.68 -12.12 1.43
CA LEU A 21 1.13 -11.00 2.19
C LEU A 21 -0.41 -11.00 2.15
N GLU A 22 -1.01 -11.26 0.99
CA GLU A 22 -2.45 -11.37 0.78
C GLU A 22 -3.07 -12.45 1.69
N ALA A 23 -2.52 -13.67 1.68
CA ALA A 23 -3.00 -14.78 2.48
C ALA A 23 -2.88 -14.53 4.00
N ALA A 24 -1.81 -13.85 4.43
CA ALA A 24 -1.58 -13.52 5.83
C ALA A 24 -2.53 -12.41 6.33
N GLN A 25 -2.84 -11.41 5.50
CA GLN A 25 -3.72 -10.30 5.88
C GLN A 25 -5.21 -10.64 5.77
N ALA A 26 -5.63 -11.36 4.72
CA ALA A 26 -7.01 -11.81 4.55
C ALA A 26 -7.48 -12.74 5.70
N THR A 27 -6.58 -13.59 6.21
CA THR A 27 -6.88 -14.48 7.34
C THR A 27 -7.07 -13.73 8.67
N ALA A 28 -6.49 -12.53 8.82
CA ALA A 28 -6.48 -11.81 10.09
C ALA A 28 -7.71 -10.93 10.34
N ALA A 29 -8.46 -10.52 9.30
CA ALA A 29 -9.50 -9.50 9.43
C ALA A 29 -10.90 -9.87 8.92
N GLY A 30 -11.07 -10.95 8.14
CA GLY A 30 -12.36 -11.26 7.51
C GLY A 30 -12.78 -10.27 6.40
N SER A 31 -11.94 -9.27 6.10
CA SER A 31 -12.06 -8.38 4.96
C SER A 31 -11.30 -8.95 3.75
N GLN A 32 -11.87 -8.80 2.55
CA GLN A 32 -11.18 -9.14 1.30
C GLN A 32 -10.26 -7.98 0.93
N PHE A 33 -8.96 -8.15 1.18
CA PHE A 33 -7.96 -7.21 0.69
C PHE A 33 -7.70 -7.44 -0.79
N VAL A 34 -7.62 -6.35 -1.55
CA VAL A 34 -7.37 -6.36 -3.00
C VAL A 34 -6.17 -5.47 -3.31
N TRP A 35 -5.28 -5.97 -4.16
CA TRP A 35 -4.16 -5.21 -4.70
C TRP A 35 -4.58 -4.39 -5.91
N HIS A 36 -4.33 -3.09 -5.83
CA HIS A 36 -4.57 -2.12 -6.88
C HIS A 36 -3.23 -1.56 -7.36
N SER A 37 -2.94 -1.74 -8.65
CA SER A 37 -1.67 -1.32 -9.24
C SER A 37 -1.83 -0.08 -10.09
N GLY A 38 -0.82 0.78 -10.07
CA GLY A 38 -0.80 2.00 -10.85
C GLY A 38 0.59 2.52 -11.13
N ARG A 39 0.64 3.67 -11.78
CA ARG A 39 1.85 4.37 -12.13
C ARG A 39 1.81 5.81 -11.61
N VAL A 40 2.75 6.15 -10.75
CA VAL A 40 3.06 7.53 -10.37
C VAL A 40 3.54 8.27 -11.61
N THR A 41 2.75 9.24 -12.06
CA THR A 41 3.00 10.05 -13.26
C THR A 41 3.35 11.49 -12.94
N GLY A 42 3.07 11.94 -11.71
CA GLY A 42 3.43 13.27 -11.23
C GLY A 42 3.72 13.26 -9.73
N ILE A 43 4.71 14.05 -9.33
CA ILE A 43 5.05 14.30 -7.93
C ILE A 43 5.45 15.77 -7.80
N GLY A 44 4.99 16.45 -6.75
CA GLY A 44 5.31 17.86 -6.55
C GLY A 44 4.99 18.40 -5.16
N SER A 45 5.52 19.57 -4.87
CA SER A 45 5.20 20.35 -3.67
C SER A 45 4.36 21.55 -4.08
N TYR A 46 3.20 21.70 -3.44
CA TYR A 46 2.28 22.82 -3.60
C TYR A 46 2.44 23.79 -2.43
N ALA A 47 1.81 24.98 -2.52
CA ALA A 47 1.89 25.99 -1.46
C ALA A 47 1.45 25.42 -0.09
N ASP A 48 2.04 25.95 0.99
CA ASP A 48 1.80 25.50 2.38
C ASP A 48 2.17 24.03 2.65
N ASP A 49 3.32 23.59 2.11
CA ASP A 49 3.90 22.24 2.33
C ASP A 49 3.01 21.09 1.83
N GLY A 50 2.02 21.40 0.98
CA GLY A 50 1.12 20.43 0.39
C GLY A 50 1.86 19.54 -0.59
N ARG A 51 2.37 18.40 -0.15
CA ARG A 51 2.86 17.35 -1.07
C ARG A 51 1.73 16.88 -1.95
N GLY A 52 2.01 16.60 -3.22
CA GLY A 52 1.02 15.98 -4.08
C GLY A 52 1.59 14.99 -5.07
N VAL A 53 0.74 14.04 -5.42
CA VAL A 53 1.04 12.91 -6.28
C VAL A 53 -0.10 12.70 -7.26
N THR A 54 0.24 12.31 -8.48
CA THR A 54 -0.71 11.88 -9.51
C THR A 54 -0.39 10.45 -9.90
N ILE A 55 -1.40 9.57 -9.86
CA ILE A 55 -1.29 8.14 -10.14
C ILE A 55 -2.27 7.80 -11.25
N THR A 56 -1.82 7.09 -12.27
CA THR A 56 -2.67 6.46 -13.29
C THR A 56 -2.85 4.99 -12.93
N TRP A 57 -4.10 4.53 -12.80
CA TRP A 57 -4.39 3.17 -12.33
C TRP A 57 -4.55 2.21 -13.50
N GLU A 58 -4.09 0.97 -13.33
CA GLU A 58 -4.24 -0.09 -14.33
C GLU A 58 -5.71 -0.49 -14.51
N GLU A 59 -6.52 -0.35 -13.45
CA GLU A 59 -7.99 -0.52 -13.49
C GLU A 59 -8.71 0.58 -14.30
N GLY A 60 -7.98 1.63 -14.67
CA GLY A 60 -8.46 2.75 -15.47
C GLY A 60 -8.66 4.02 -14.66
N GLY A 61 -8.40 5.14 -15.31
CA GLY A 61 -8.49 6.48 -14.69
C GLY A 61 -7.17 6.93 -14.05
N ALA A 62 -7.22 8.14 -13.50
CA ALA A 62 -6.11 8.73 -12.77
C ALA A 62 -6.62 9.48 -11.55
N THR A 63 -5.87 9.43 -10.46
CA THR A 63 -6.16 10.18 -9.25
C THR A 63 -5.03 11.14 -8.95
N SER A 64 -5.40 12.28 -8.38
CA SER A 64 -4.46 13.28 -7.88
C SER A 64 -4.78 13.53 -6.41
N HIS A 65 -3.77 13.45 -5.56
CA HIS A 65 -3.89 13.70 -4.14
C HIS A 65 -2.92 14.81 -3.73
N VAL A 66 -3.40 15.80 -2.98
CA VAL A 66 -2.61 16.95 -2.50
C VAL A 66 -2.91 17.18 -1.03
N GLY A 67 -1.86 17.36 -0.23
CA GLY A 67 -1.95 17.47 1.22
C GLY A 67 -2.08 16.10 1.88
N HIS A 68 -1.93 16.06 3.20
CA HIS A 68 -2.13 14.85 4.03
C HIS A 68 -1.28 13.62 3.68
N ILE A 69 -0.28 13.73 2.80
CA ILE A 69 0.73 12.69 2.54
C ILE A 69 1.81 12.77 3.60
N ASN A 70 1.95 11.73 4.41
CA ASN A 70 2.98 11.68 5.44
C ASN A 70 4.39 11.40 4.86
N ASP A 71 5.42 11.49 5.69
CA ASP A 71 6.81 11.28 5.26
C ASP A 71 7.06 9.89 4.68
N SER A 72 6.53 8.84 5.31
CA SER A 72 6.71 7.46 4.84
C SER A 72 6.08 7.22 3.49
N GLU A 73 4.83 7.65 3.31
CA GLU A 73 4.11 7.58 2.02
C GLU A 73 4.85 8.37 0.94
N TRP A 74 5.34 9.55 1.29
CA TRP A 74 6.08 10.40 0.37
C TRP A 74 7.38 9.76 -0.11
N GLU A 75 8.13 9.12 0.79
CA GLU A 75 9.33 8.37 0.41
C GLU A 75 8.99 7.24 -0.57
N VAL A 76 7.88 6.50 -0.33
CA VAL A 76 7.44 5.43 -1.25
C VAL A 76 7.07 6.01 -2.62
N PHE A 77 6.33 7.11 -2.69
CA PHE A 77 6.00 7.75 -3.98
C PHE A 77 7.24 8.25 -4.72
N LYS A 78 8.22 8.84 -4.01
CA LYS A 78 9.50 9.23 -4.62
C LYS A 78 10.25 8.01 -5.16
N LEU A 79 10.34 6.93 -4.38
CA LEU A 79 10.99 5.70 -4.80
C LEU A 79 10.31 5.11 -6.04
N ALA A 80 8.98 4.99 -6.03
CA ALA A 80 8.19 4.53 -7.18
C ALA A 80 8.47 5.39 -8.41
N PHE A 81 8.39 6.72 -8.28
CA PHE A 81 8.62 7.66 -9.38
C PHE A 81 10.02 7.51 -10.00
N LEU A 82 11.06 7.36 -9.17
CA LEU A 82 12.45 7.17 -9.62
C LEU A 82 12.70 5.77 -10.22
N ALA A 83 11.98 4.74 -9.76
CA ALA A 83 12.19 3.33 -10.13
C ALA A 83 11.30 2.85 -11.29
N GLY A 84 10.83 3.75 -12.15
CA GLY A 84 9.99 3.38 -13.31
C GLY A 84 8.49 3.57 -13.10
N GLY A 85 8.12 4.29 -12.04
CA GLY A 85 6.79 4.83 -11.79
C GLY A 85 5.80 3.86 -11.15
N ARG A 86 6.10 2.58 -10.97
CA ARG A 86 5.08 1.60 -10.55
C ARG A 86 4.83 1.62 -9.04
N VAL A 87 3.57 1.56 -8.66
CA VAL A 87 3.10 1.55 -7.27
C VAL A 87 1.93 0.57 -7.12
N ALA A 88 1.77 -0.01 -5.94
CA ALA A 88 0.63 -0.82 -5.58
C ALA A 88 0.07 -0.40 -4.21
N ILE A 89 -1.25 -0.50 -4.07
CA ILE A 89 -1.99 -0.30 -2.83
C ILE A 89 -2.73 -1.59 -2.50
N LEU A 90 -2.57 -2.09 -1.29
CA LEU A 90 -3.45 -3.13 -0.74
C LEU A 90 -4.53 -2.45 0.09
N SER A 91 -5.79 -2.64 -0.29
CA SER A 91 -6.93 -2.04 0.42
C SER A 91 -8.06 -3.03 0.59
N ASP A 92 -8.80 -2.91 1.69
CA ASP A 92 -10.08 -3.56 1.90
C ASP A 92 -11.28 -2.62 1.70
N LEU A 93 -11.03 -1.39 1.25
CA LEU A 93 -12.09 -0.41 0.99
C LEU A 93 -12.77 -0.67 -0.36
N PRO A 94 -14.10 -0.50 -0.45
CA PRO A 94 -14.84 -0.71 -1.68
C PRO A 94 -14.66 0.42 -2.71
N ASP A 95 -15.06 0.11 -3.95
CA ASP A 95 -15.27 1.05 -5.05
C ASP A 95 -14.07 1.92 -5.44
N TRP A 96 -14.03 3.18 -5.00
CA TRP A 96 -13.02 4.17 -5.39
C TRP A 96 -12.24 4.69 -4.18
N GLU A 97 -12.62 4.33 -2.96
CA GLU A 97 -12.01 4.86 -1.74
C GLU A 97 -10.58 4.31 -1.54
N TRP A 98 -10.30 3.11 -2.06
CA TRP A 98 -8.98 2.49 -2.02
C TRP A 98 -7.87 3.32 -2.67
N VAL A 99 -8.19 4.21 -3.63
CA VAL A 99 -7.19 5.02 -4.35
C VAL A 99 -6.46 6.02 -3.44
N TYR A 100 -7.01 6.29 -2.26
CA TYR A 100 -6.45 7.15 -1.23
C TYR A 100 -6.03 6.37 0.03
N ASP A 101 -6.14 5.03 -0.01
CA ASP A 101 -5.85 4.16 1.13
C ASP A 101 -4.37 3.76 1.15
N TYR A 102 -3.51 4.69 1.56
CA TYR A 102 -2.06 4.47 1.57
C TYR A 102 -1.56 3.63 2.77
N ARG A 103 -2.46 2.95 3.50
CA ARG A 103 -2.10 2.09 4.65
C ARG A 103 -1.08 1.01 4.28
N TYR A 104 -1.20 0.45 3.08
CA TYR A 104 -0.33 -0.60 2.55
C TYR A 104 0.16 -0.24 1.15
N LEU A 105 0.89 0.87 1.07
CA LEU A 105 1.48 1.40 -0.16
C LEU A 105 2.88 0.81 -0.42
N GLU A 106 3.12 0.29 -1.63
CA GLU A 106 4.41 -0.27 -2.04
C GLU A 106 4.87 0.27 -3.41
N ALA A 107 6.18 0.56 -3.51
CA ALA A 107 6.84 0.86 -4.78
C ALA A 107 7.30 -0.45 -5.45
N LEU A 108 6.82 -0.70 -6.67
CA LEU A 108 7.21 -1.90 -7.43
C LEU A 108 8.46 -1.62 -8.27
N ARG A 109 9.37 -2.60 -8.34
CA ARG A 109 10.62 -2.53 -9.14
C ARG A 109 10.46 -3.11 -10.54
#